data_AF-A0A7W0VFE7-F1
#
_entry.id   AF-A0A7W0VFE7-F1
#
_cell.length_a   1.000
_cell.length_b   1.000
_cell.length_c   1.000
_cell.angle_alpha   90.00
_cell.angle_beta   90.00
_cell.angle_gamma   90.00
#
_symmetry.space_group_name_H-M   'P 1'
#
loop_
_entity.id
_entity.type
_entity.pdbx_description
1 polymer ?
#
loop_
_entity_poly.entity_id
_entity_poly.type
_entity_poly.pdbx_seq_one_letter_code
_entity_poly.pdbx_strand_id
1 'polypeptide(L)' 'MTCNRCVKHVDDALRTVPGVSAVEVNLAENRAKVVHEPEQSPLSALIVAVEAAGYSASAG' A
#
# COMPACT_ATOMS: atom_id res chain seq x y z
N MET A 1 0.97 9.00 7.96
CA MET A 1 2.39 8.65 7.81
C MET A 1 3.24 9.90 8.05
N THR A 2 4.28 9.85 8.90
CA THR A 2 4.98 11.08 9.36
C THR A 2 6.50 11.08 9.09
N CYS A 3 7.05 10.05 8.43
CA CYS A 3 8.49 9.94 8.16
C CYS A 3 8.76 9.15 6.88
N ASN A 4 9.87 9.46 6.17
CA ASN A 4 10.33 8.72 4.97
C ASN A 4 10.46 7.21 5.21
N ARG A 5 10.75 6.78 6.44
CA ARG A 5 10.83 5.35 6.77
C ARG A 5 9.46 4.67 6.80
N CYS A 6 8.41 5.39 7.21
CA CYS A 6 7.03 4.89 7.15
C CYS A 6 6.58 4.70 5.70
N VAL A 7 7.00 5.60 4.81
CA VAL A 7 6.74 5.48 3.36
C VAL A 7 7.30 4.20 2.83
N LYS A 8 8.60 4.01 3.06
CA LYS A 8 9.30 2.87 2.51
C LYS A 8 8.71 1.56 3.04
N HIS A 9 8.30 1.54 4.30
CA HIS A 9 7.67 0.36 4.89
C HIS A 9 6.33 0.02 4.23
N VAL A 10 5.50 1.02 3.93
CA VAL A 10 4.22 0.82 3.23
C VAL A 10 4.43 0.45 1.77
N ASP A 11 5.38 1.08 1.09
CA ASP A 11 5.74 0.75 -0.29
C ASP A 11 6.23 -0.69 -0.43
N ASP A 12 7.19 -1.10 0.43
CA ASP A 12 7.69 -2.47 0.49
C ASP A 12 6.54 -3.46 0.78
N ALA A 13 5.67 -3.17 1.76
CA ALA A 13 4.55 -4.04 2.10
C ALA A 13 3.57 -4.24 0.93
N LEU A 14 3.19 -3.17 0.23
CA LEU A 14 2.29 -3.25 -0.92
C LEU A 14 2.93 -4.00 -2.10
N ARG A 15 4.24 -3.85 -2.31
CA ARG A 15 4.97 -4.58 -3.35
C ARG A 15 5.07 -6.10 -3.11
N THR A 16 4.88 -6.56 -1.87
CA THR A 16 4.82 -8.00 -1.58
C THR A 16 3.51 -8.66 -2.00
N VAL A 17 2.46 -7.88 -2.29
CA VAL A 17 1.16 -8.41 -2.67
C VAL A 17 1.21 -8.91 -4.12
N PRO A 18 0.87 -10.19 -4.39
CA PRO A 18 0.83 -10.73 -5.75
C PRO A 18 -0.13 -9.93 -6.64
N GLY A 19 0.31 -9.61 -7.86
CA GLY A 19 -0.47 -8.81 -8.82
C GLY A 19 -0.22 -7.30 -8.73
N VAL A 20 0.57 -6.82 -7.77
CA VAL A 20 0.99 -5.41 -7.71
C VAL A 20 2.14 -5.15 -8.69
N SER A 21 1.93 -4.23 -9.62
CA SER A 21 2.92 -3.84 -10.64
C SER A 21 3.62 -2.52 -10.32
N ALA A 22 2.94 -1.59 -9.66
CA ALA A 22 3.53 -0.33 -9.23
C ALA A 22 2.91 0.18 -7.93
N VAL A 23 3.72 0.86 -7.13
CA VAL A 23 3.30 1.53 -5.89
C VAL A 23 3.93 2.91 -5.88
N GLU A 24 3.11 3.92 -5.60
CA GLU A 24 3.53 5.31 -5.39
C GLU A 24 2.90 5.81 -4.09
N VAL A 25 3.74 6.15 -3.11
CA VAL A 25 3.29 6.63 -1.81
C VAL A 25 3.57 8.13 -1.70
N ASN A 26 2.51 8.91 -1.48
CA ASN A 26 2.58 10.33 -1.25
C ASN A 26 2.42 10.64 0.26
N LEU A 27 3.50 11.10 0.88
CA LEU A 27 3.51 11.53 2.28
C LEU A 27 2.65 12.76 2.55
N ALA A 28 2.73 13.75 1.65
CA ALA A 28 2.04 15.03 1.84
C ALA A 28 0.53 14.83 1.88
N GLU A 29 0.03 13.87 1.10
CA GLU A 29 -1.38 13.52 1.05
C GLU A 29 -1.76 12.32 1.91
N ASN A 30 -0.79 11.63 2.52
CA ASN A 30 -1.00 10.39 3.26
C ASN A 30 -1.78 9.34 2.44
N ARG A 31 -1.43 9.21 1.15
CA ARG A 31 -2.07 8.33 0.18
C ARG A 31 -1.06 7.41 -0.49
N ALA A 32 -1.50 6.18 -0.81
CA ALA A 32 -0.77 5.26 -1.67
C ALA A 32 -1.59 4.99 -2.93
N LYS A 33 -0.98 5.17 -4.09
CA LYS A 33 -1.52 4.73 -5.38
C LYS A 33 -0.87 3.40 -5.72
N VAL A 34 -1.71 2.43 -6.09
CA VAL A 34 -1.26 1.08 -6.40
C VAL A 34 -1.83 0.69 -7.75
N VAL A 35 -0.96 0.29 -8.66
CA VAL A 35 -1.34 -0.36 -9.92
C VAL A 35 -1.28 -1.86 -9.67
N HIS A 36 -2.43 -2.53 -9.75
CA HIS A 36 -2.55 -3.95 -9.45
C HIS A 36 -3.56 -4.64 -10.35
N GLU A 37 -3.47 -5.97 -10.42
CA GLU A 37 -4.50 -6.82 -11.02
C GLU A 37 -5.61 -7.11 -9.99
N PRO A 38 -6.87 -6.69 -10.23
CA PRO A 38 -7.95 -6.86 -9.25
C PRO A 38 -8.26 -8.32 -8.92
N GLU A 39 -8.00 -9.25 -9.86
CA GLU A 39 -8.23 -10.69 -9.67
C GLU A 39 -7.20 -11.32 -8.72
N GLN A 40 -5.98 -10.78 -8.66
CA GLN A 40 -4.89 -11.28 -7.81
C GLN A 40 -4.73 -10.48 -6.51
N SER A 41 -4.96 -9.17 -6.57
CA SER A 41 -4.87 -8.23 -5.45
C SER A 41 -6.19 -7.48 -5.28
N PRO A 42 -7.25 -8.08 -4.70
CA PRO A 42 -8.44 -7.31 -4.36
C PRO A 42 -8.10 -6.20 -3.36
N LEU A 43 -8.88 -5.12 -3.33
CA LEU A 43 -8.62 -3.97 -2.43
C LEU A 43 -8.43 -4.39 -0.97
N SER A 44 -9.19 -5.39 -0.50
CA SER A 44 -9.05 -5.95 0.84
C SER A 44 -7.66 -6.53 1.11
N ALA A 45 -7.03 -7.19 0.13
CA ALA A 45 -5.68 -7.75 0.27
C ALA A 45 -4.63 -6.63 0.40
N LEU A 46 -4.79 -5.55 -0.37
CA LEU A 46 -3.92 -4.37 -0.28
C LEU A 46 -4.05 -3.68 1.08
N ILE A 47 -5.28 -3.52 1.58
CA ILE A 47 -5.53 -2.95 2.91
C ILE A 47 -4.88 -3.81 3.99
N VAL A 48 -5.09 -5.13 3.96
CA VAL A 48 -4.49 -6.08 4.91
C VAL A 48 -2.96 -6.01 4.90
N ALA A 49 -2.33 -5.85 3.73
CA ALA A 49 -0.87 -5.70 3.65
C ALA A 49 -0.37 -4.44 4.37
N VAL A 50 -1.11 -3.32 4.24
CA VAL A 50 -0.78 -2.06 4.92
C VAL A 50 -1.04 -2.18 6.44
N GLU A 51 -2.10 -2.86 6.85
CA GLU A 51 -2.39 -3.15 8.26
C GLU A 51 -1.35 -4.07 8.89
N ALA A 52 -0.88 -5.08 8.16
CA ALA A 52 0.20 -5.96 8.58
C ALA A 52 1.53 -5.19 8.76
N ALA A 53 1.73 -4.11 7.99
CA ALA A 53 2.85 -3.18 8.18
C ALA A 53 2.67 -2.21 9.37
N GLY A 54 1.53 -2.29 10.07
CA GLY A 54 1.20 -1.49 11.26
C GLY A 54 0.46 -0.19 10.99
N TYR A 55 -0.19 -0.05 9.83
CA TYR A 55 -0.88 1.18 9.42
C TYR A 55 -2.33 0.91 9.03
N SER A 56 -3.27 1.73 9.47
CA SER A 56 -4.64 1.67 8.98
C SER A 56 -4.74 2.21 7.55
N ALA A 57 -5.50 1.53 6.70
CA ALA A 57 -5.76 1.95 5.32
C ALA A 57 -7.22 1.73 4.92
N SER A 58 -7.69 2.55 3.99
CA SER A 58 -9.01 2.44 3.39
C SER A 58 -8.93 2.81 1.92
N ALA A 59 -9.64 2.08 1.07
CA ALA A 59 -9.78 2.45 -0.35
C ALA A 59 -10.79 3.60 -0.48
N GLY A 60 -10.48 4.59 -1.33
CA GLY A 60 -11.30 5.77 -1.57
C GLY A 60 -11.08 6.36 -2.95
#